data_AF-A0A2K4ZPU4-F1
#
_entry.id   AF-A0A2K4ZPU4-F1
#
_cell.length_a   1.000
_cell.length_b   1.000
_cell.length_c   1.000
_cell.angle_alpha   90.00
_cell.angle_beta   90.00
_cell.angle_gamma   90.00
#
_symmetry.space_group_name_H-M   'P 1'
#
loop_
_entity.id
_entity.type
_entity.pdbx_description
1 polymer ?
#
loop_
_entity_poly.entity_id
_entity_poly.type
_entity_poly.pdbx_seq_one_letter_code
_entity_poly.pdbx_strand_id
1 'polypeptide(L)' 'METLIGLIIFGLIFGIPAFMRNYTFDHRLPPDGYKVDHGAMSHDLAMGKSKNEVMDKCNRGGYDVKK' A
#
# COMPACT_ATOMS: atom_id res chain seq x y z
N MET A 1 24.01 -3.40 24.28
CA MET A 1 22.65 -3.85 24.63
C MET A 1 21.63 -2.77 24.31
N GLU A 2 21.78 -1.56 24.84
CA GLU A 2 20.86 -0.42 24.61
C GLU A 2 20.74 -0.01 23.13
N THR A 3 21.86 0.04 22.40
CA THR A 3 21.87 0.34 20.96
C THR A 3 21.13 -0.70 20.11
N LEU A 4 21.24 -1.98 20.46
CA LEU A 4 20.53 -3.07 19.78
C LEU A 4 19.02 -2.97 20.01
N ILE A 5 18.60 -2.69 21.25
CA ILE A 5 17.19 -2.47 21.59
C ILE A 5 16.64 -1.26 20.81
N GLY A 6 17.40 -0.18 20.71
CA GLY A 6 17.03 0.99 19.91
C GLY A 6 16.81 0.67 18.42
N LEU A 7 17.69 -0.13 17.81
CA LEU A 7 17.55 -0.56 16.41
C LEU A 7 16.33 -1.47 16.20
N ILE A 8 16.04 -2.36 17.15
CA ILE A 8 14.85 -3.21 17.11
C ILE A 8 13.59 -2.35 17.14
N ILE A 9 13.49 -1.40 18.09
CA ILE A 9 12.34 -0.50 18.20
C ILE A 9 12.18 0.33 16.91
N PHE A 10 13.26 0.87 16.38
CA PHE A 10 13.24 1.61 15.11
C PHE A 10 12.73 0.71 13.97
N GLY A 11 13.26 -0.51 13.85
CA GLY A 11 12.83 -1.48 12.86
C GLY A 11 11.35 -1.83 12.97
N LEU A 12 10.80 -1.94 14.18
CA LEU A 12 9.37 -2.20 14.40
C LEU A 12 8.51 -0.99 14.02
N ILE A 13 8.90 0.23 14.43
CA ILE A 13 8.16 1.47 14.16
C ILE A 13 8.03 1.73 12.66
N PHE A 14 9.09 1.50 11.88
CA PHE A 14 9.05 1.73 10.42
C PHE A 14 8.67 0.48 9.62
N GLY A 15 9.08 -0.70 10.08
CA GLY A 15 8.87 -1.97 9.40
C GLY A 15 7.44 -2.49 9.49
N ILE A 16 6.78 -2.39 10.66
CA ILE A 16 5.41 -2.87 10.82
C ILE A 16 4.43 -2.10 9.93
N PRO A 17 4.41 -0.75 9.89
CA PRO A 17 3.51 -0.01 9.01
C PRO A 17 3.76 -0.32 7.53
N ALA A 18 5.03 -0.45 7.13
CA ALA A 18 5.37 -0.83 5.77
C ALA A 18 4.85 -2.24 5.44
N PHE A 19 5.03 -3.20 6.34
CA PHE A 19 4.51 -4.57 6.18
C PHE A 19 2.98 -4.58 6.07
N MET A 20 2.28 -3.89 6.97
CA MET A 20 0.82 -3.78 6.94
C MET A 20 0.31 -3.15 5.64
N ARG A 21 0.96 -2.10 5.12
CA ARG A 21 0.59 -1.50 3.84
C ARG A 21 0.66 -2.49 2.69
N ASN A 22 1.74 -3.27 2.61
CA ASN A 22 1.90 -4.30 1.57
C ASN A 22 0.86 -5.41 1.74
N TYR A 23 0.70 -5.92 2.97
CA TYR A 23 -0.28 -6.95 3.26
C TYR A 23 -1.69 -6.55 2.85
N THR A 24 -2.12 -5.33 3.22
CA THR A 24 -3.42 -4.79 2.80
C THR A 24 -3.51 -4.70 1.29
N PHE A 25 -2.49 -4.20 0.59
CA PHE A 25 -2.51 -4.05 -0.86
C PHE A 25 -2.69 -5.40 -1.58
N ASP A 26 -1.98 -6.42 -1.12
CA ASP A 26 -2.00 -7.75 -1.73
C ASP A 26 -3.32 -8.51 -1.48
N HIS A 27 -4.01 -8.21 -0.37
CA HIS A 27 -5.22 -8.91 0.05
C HIS A 27 -6.49 -8.07 -0.08
N ARG A 28 -6.38 -6.83 -0.56
CA ARG A 28 -7.50 -5.93 -0.67
C ARG A 28 -8.47 -6.44 -1.74
N LEU A 29 -9.73 -6.58 -1.33
CA LEU A 29 -10.84 -6.78 -2.25
C LEU A 29 -11.63 -5.47 -2.41
N PRO A 30 -12.00 -5.06 -3.63
CA PRO A 30 -12.89 -3.94 -3.83
C PRO A 30 -14.30 -4.28 -3.30
N PRO A 31 -15.13 -3.28 -2.95
CA PRO A 31 -16.51 -3.50 -2.54
C PRO A 31 -17.34 -4.24 -3.60
N ASP A 32 -18.46 -4.83 -3.18
CA ASP A 32 -19.38 -5.50 -4.10
C ASP A 32 -19.87 -4.57 -5.21
N GLY A 33 -19.83 -5.06 -6.46
CA GLY A 33 -20.16 -4.27 -7.64
C GLY A 33 -19.04 -3.34 -8.14
N TYR A 34 -17.87 -3.34 -7.49
CA TYR A 34 -16.68 -2.60 -7.93
C TYR A 34 -15.56 -3.55 -8.36
N LYS A 35 -14.65 -3.03 -9.18
CA LYS A 35 -13.38 -3.66 -9.54
C LYS A 35 -12.25 -2.65 -9.40
N VAL A 36 -11.03 -3.14 -9.16
CA VAL A 36 -9.85 -2.28 -9.17
C VAL A 36 -9.50 -1.95 -10.63
N ASP A 37 -9.38 -0.67 -10.94
CA ASP A 37 -8.88 -0.19 -12.23
C ASP A 37 -7.34 -0.31 -12.28
N HIS A 38 -6.88 -1.47 -12.77
CA HIS A 38 -5.47 -1.72 -12.99
C HIS A 38 -4.86 -0.80 -14.06
N GLY A 39 -5.64 -0.29 -15.01
CA GLY A 39 -5.17 0.65 -16.02
C GLY A 39 -4.79 1.99 -15.42
N ALA A 40 -5.68 2.56 -14.59
CA ALA A 40 -5.41 3.78 -13.84
C ALA A 40 -4.23 3.61 -12.87
N MET A 41 -4.08 2.44 -12.27
CA MET A 41 -2.94 2.12 -11.39
C MET A 41 -1.61 2.08 -12.17
N SER A 42 -1.57 1.37 -13.31
CA SER A 42 -0.40 1.32 -14.18
C SER A 42 -0.04 2.69 -14.76
N HIS A 43 -1.03 3.50 -15.11
CA HIS A 43 -0.83 4.87 -15.57
C HIS A 43 -0.17 5.72 -14.48
N ASP A 44 -0.66 5.66 -13.24
CA ASP A 44 -0.07 6.41 -12.12
C ASP A 44 1.40 6.02 -11.88
N LEU A 45 1.74 4.73 -11.99
CA LEU A 45 3.14 4.27 -11.94
C LEU A 45 3.97 4.79 -13.12
N ALA A 46 3.43 4.77 -14.34
CA ALA A 46 4.10 5.25 -15.54
C ALA A 46 4.35 6.78 -15.50
N MET A 47 3.47 7.53 -14.84
CA MET A 47 3.60 8.96 -14.62
C MET A 47 4.56 9.33 -13.48
N GLY A 48 5.24 8.35 -12.89
CA GLY A 48 6.29 8.57 -11.90
C GLY A 48 5.79 8.68 -10.46
N LYS A 49 4.54 8.30 -10.16
CA LYS A 49 4.10 8.20 -8.75
C LYS A 49 4.86 7.09 -8.06
N SER A 50 5.21 7.31 -6.79
CA SER A 50 5.93 6.31 -6.01
C SER A 50 5.05 5.08 -5.80
N LYS A 51 5.69 3.89 -5.74
CA LYS A 51 4.98 2.64 -5.44
C LYS A 51 4.16 2.75 -4.15
N ASN A 52 4.71 3.42 -3.13
CA ASN A 52 4.02 3.62 -1.86
C ASN A 52 2.75 4.47 -2.00
N GLU A 53 2.78 5.56 -2.77
CA GLU A 53 1.58 6.36 -3.03
C GLU A 53 0.52 5.58 -3.80
N VAL A 54 0.93 4.81 -4.80
CA VAL A 54 0.01 3.96 -5.57
C VAL A 54 -0.63 2.91 -4.67
N MET A 55 0.16 2.28 -3.79
CA MET A 55 -0.35 1.33 -2.81
C MET A 55 -1.29 1.97 -1.79
N ASP A 56 -0.94 3.13 -1.25
CA ASP A 56 -1.78 3.86 -0.29
C ASP A 56 -3.10 4.30 -0.92
N LYS A 57 -3.07 4.77 -2.17
CA LYS A 57 -4.27 5.10 -2.94
C LYS A 57 -5.13 3.87 -3.20
N CYS A 58 -4.52 2.75 -3.56
CA CYS A 58 -5.24 1.48 -3.75
C CYS A 58 -5.87 0.99 -2.44
N ASN A 59 -5.12 0.99 -1.34
CA ASN A 59 -5.61 0.59 -0.01
C ASN A 59 -6.81 1.41 0.46
N ARG A 60 -6.92 2.66 0.01
CA ARG A 60 -8.05 3.58 0.29
C ARG A 60 -9.19 3.47 -0.74
N GLY A 61 -9.12 2.55 -1.69
CA GLY A 61 -10.12 2.38 -2.75
C GLY A 61 -10.10 3.44 -3.85
N GLY A 62 -9.03 4.22 -3.96
CA GLY A 62 -8.91 5.28 -4.96
C GLY A 62 -8.78 4.81 -6.42
N TYR A 63 -8.77 3.49 -6.64
CA TYR A 63 -8.84 2.88 -7.99
C TYR A 63 -10.11 2.02 -8.16
N ASP A 64 -11.04 2.06 -7.21
CA ASP A 64 -12.28 1.31 -7.36
C ASP A 64 -13.19 1.98 -8.37
N VAL A 65 -13.57 1.22 -9.40
CA VAL A 65 -14.52 1.65 -10.41
C VAL A 65 -15.70 0.69 -10.42
N LYS A 66 -16.90 1.23 -10.66
CA LYS A 66 -18.11 0.42 -10.77
C LYS A 66 -17.96 -0.55 -11.95
N LYS A 67 -18.35 -1.81 -11.73
CA LYS A 67 -18.35 -2.84 -12.78
C LYS A 67 -19.27 -2.46 -13.93
#